data_AF-A0AAV3FE68-F1
#
_entry.id   AF-A0AAV3FE68-F1
#
_cell.length_a   1.000
_cell.length_b   1.000
_cell.length_c   1.000
_cell.angle_alpha   90.00
_cell.angle_beta   90.00
_cell.angle_gamma   90.00
#
_symmetry.space_group_name_H-M   'P 1'
#
loop_
_entity.id
_entity.type
_entity.pdbx_description
1 polymer ?
#
loop_
_entity_poly.entity_id
_entity_poly.type
_entity_poly.pdbx_seq_one_letter_code
_entity_poly.pdbx_strand_id
1 'polypeptide(L)'
;MRHIIIKESYESLRIVDDFYDYEGEDFYGNYGCEKIISRREAHELYNYAMSKKLDMDNIFWERDTLRFINYVGYIRLSTVSIEILPKISLNYSVELERKALLNMLSKCGVLKVNYSEISSLKLYKQSLNEILAYLFSKKLQKELGKGVYGEYVYIEENINSLKGSLRVQEQIKNMASHSSKAFCRFEEFSRDNKLNKILSFFVKEVMKNVKNRETLKILRISEMILGDVDERSITLNEVNNFSFNRLNKPFEDAFTLGKMIVLGESALGNSGGNKAYSILFKMNEIFEIYIGKLLRELLYEETVHMQHSKYKLLIKEETNRGVFKLIPDIVIEKNGIERVIIDTKWKSVESKFNRHGVKREDLYQMYAYLTRYKNASTVILLYPYNERIESEDGEYLESWYLEDDQHKRLRVYAVNLKNEKETLKSLDKIVRKYLEE
;
A
#
# COMPACT_ATOMS: atom_id res chain seq x y z
N MET A 1 11.85 -19.70 -11.65
CA MET A 1 11.33 -18.33 -11.82
C MET A 1 12.42 -17.35 -11.45
N ARG A 2 12.82 -16.49 -12.39
CA ARG A 2 13.79 -15.42 -12.16
C ARG A 2 13.21 -14.36 -11.23
N HIS A 3 14.07 -13.67 -10.49
CA HIS A 3 13.68 -12.59 -9.61
C HIS A 3 14.55 -11.38 -9.92
N ILE A 4 13.92 -10.28 -10.33
CA ILE A 4 14.57 -9.03 -10.70
C ILE A 4 14.19 -8.00 -9.65
N ILE A 5 15.17 -7.21 -9.22
CA ILE A 5 14.96 -6.08 -8.31
C ILE A 5 15.34 -4.82 -9.08
N ILE A 6 14.47 -3.82 -9.05
CA ILE A 6 14.71 -2.51 -9.64
C ILE A 6 14.37 -1.38 -8.66
N LYS A 7 15.05 -0.25 -8.78
CA LYS A 7 14.71 1.00 -8.09
C LYS A 7 13.81 1.86 -8.97
N GLU A 8 12.63 2.21 -8.47
CA GLU A 8 11.66 3.08 -9.13
C GLU A 8 12.30 4.41 -9.58
N SER A 9 11.94 4.92 -10.75
CA SER A 9 12.53 6.08 -11.45
C SER A 9 14.01 6.00 -11.85
N TYR A 10 14.87 5.28 -11.13
CA TYR A 10 16.31 5.23 -11.42
C TYR A 10 16.71 4.14 -12.39
N GLU A 11 15.97 3.04 -12.42
CA GLU A 11 16.35 1.84 -13.16
C GLU A 11 15.24 1.42 -14.11
N SER A 12 15.65 0.93 -15.29
CA SER A 12 14.72 0.45 -16.31
C SER A 12 14.98 -1.04 -16.57
N LEU A 13 13.93 -1.78 -16.88
CA LEU A 13 14.00 -3.14 -17.39
C LEU A 13 14.25 -3.09 -18.89
N ARG A 14 15.30 -3.76 -19.37
CA ARG A 14 15.55 -3.89 -20.82
C ARG A 14 14.71 -5.03 -21.38
N ILE A 15 14.08 -4.81 -22.52
CA ILE A 15 13.27 -5.79 -23.22
C ILE A 15 14.13 -6.42 -24.33
N VAL A 16 14.22 -7.74 -24.36
CA VAL A 16 14.99 -8.49 -25.38
C VAL A 16 14.14 -9.53 -26.09
N ASP A 17 14.51 -9.86 -27.32
CA ASP A 17 13.85 -10.89 -28.13
C ASP A 17 14.21 -12.29 -27.66
N ASP A 18 15.50 -12.60 -27.53
CA ASP A 18 16.01 -13.87 -26.98
C ASP A 18 17.11 -13.63 -25.94
N PHE A 19 17.12 -14.44 -24.88
CA PHE A 19 18.10 -14.33 -23.78
C PHE A 19 19.52 -14.76 -24.18
N TYR A 20 19.67 -15.49 -25.30
CA TYR A 20 20.94 -16.08 -25.76
C TYR A 20 21.81 -15.14 -26.58
N ASP A 21 21.28 -14.03 -27.09
CA ASP A 21 22.02 -13.07 -27.93
C ASP A 21 22.92 -12.11 -27.14
N TYR A 22 23.03 -12.28 -25.81
CA TYR A 22 23.71 -11.33 -24.92
C TYR A 22 24.83 -11.96 -24.06
N GLU A 23 25.30 -13.17 -24.37
CA GLU A 23 26.48 -13.77 -23.70
C GLU A 23 27.83 -13.31 -24.28
N GLY A 24 27.84 -12.47 -25.32
CA GLY A 24 29.08 -11.97 -25.91
C GLY A 24 28.95 -10.56 -26.45
N GLU A 25 29.35 -9.57 -25.64
CA GLU A 25 30.12 -8.39 -26.05
C GLU A 25 30.29 -7.43 -24.87
N ASP A 26 31.54 -7.01 -24.63
CA ASP A 26 31.98 -6.07 -23.60
C ASP A 26 31.40 -4.65 -23.79
N PHE A 27 30.10 -4.47 -23.56
CA PHE A 27 29.46 -3.15 -23.42
C PHE A 27 29.32 -2.79 -21.94
N TYR A 28 30.45 -2.61 -21.26
CA TYR A 28 30.51 -2.15 -19.86
C TYR A 28 30.14 -0.67 -19.77
N GLY A 29 28.85 -0.40 -19.56
CA GLY A 29 28.35 0.83 -18.96
C GLY A 29 27.28 0.50 -17.94
N ASN A 30 27.66 0.26 -16.67
CA ASN A 30 26.84 0.16 -15.44
C ASN A 30 25.54 -0.68 -15.41
N TYR A 31 25.09 -1.31 -16.50
CA TYR A 31 23.90 -2.14 -16.53
C TYR A 31 24.30 -3.62 -16.56
N GLY A 32 24.40 -4.23 -15.38
CA GLY A 32 24.59 -5.68 -15.28
C GLY A 32 23.43 -6.45 -15.94
N CYS A 33 23.72 -7.63 -16.49
CA CYS A 33 22.79 -8.58 -17.14
C CYS A 33 21.55 -9.01 -16.30
N GLU A 34 21.32 -8.43 -15.13
CA GLU A 34 20.30 -8.86 -14.16
C GLU A 34 18.90 -8.25 -14.39
N LYS A 35 18.77 -7.17 -15.18
CA LYS A 35 17.52 -6.37 -15.32
C LYS A 35 16.87 -6.48 -16.69
N ILE A 36 16.85 -7.69 -17.24
CA ILE A 36 16.33 -7.98 -18.58
C ILE A 36 15.03 -8.78 -18.46
N ILE A 37 14.04 -8.48 -19.29
CA ILE A 37 12.82 -9.28 -19.49
C ILE A 37 12.66 -9.61 -20.97
N SER A 38 12.06 -10.76 -21.29
CA SER A 38 11.74 -11.10 -22.68
C SER A 38 10.56 -10.27 -23.20
N ARG A 39 10.41 -10.15 -24.53
CA ARG A 39 9.20 -9.56 -25.14
C ARG A 39 7.91 -10.22 -24.69
N ARG A 40 7.93 -11.54 -24.45
CA ARG A 40 6.78 -12.28 -23.91
C ARG A 40 6.42 -11.84 -22.49
N GLU A 41 7.43 -11.70 -21.62
CA GLU A 41 7.25 -11.21 -20.25
C GLU A 41 6.76 -9.76 -20.23
N ALA A 42 7.31 -8.91 -21.10
CA ALA A 42 6.84 -7.53 -21.30
C ALA A 42 5.37 -7.47 -21.75
N HIS A 43 4.97 -8.30 -22.71
CA HIS A 43 3.58 -8.38 -23.17
C HIS A 43 2.64 -8.91 -22.07
N GLU A 44 3.06 -9.91 -21.29
CA GLU A 44 2.31 -10.40 -20.13
C GLU A 44 2.09 -9.29 -19.09
N LEU A 45 3.13 -8.50 -18.80
CA LEU A 45 3.03 -7.36 -17.90
C LEU A 45 2.09 -6.27 -18.42
N TYR A 46 2.17 -5.94 -19.71
CA TYR A 46 1.26 -4.95 -20.32
C TYR A 46 -0.20 -5.39 -20.20
N ASN A 47 -0.51 -6.63 -20.58
CA ASN A 47 -1.86 -7.19 -20.48
C ASN A 47 -2.34 -7.22 -19.03
N TYR A 48 -1.45 -7.58 -18.09
CA TYR A 48 -1.73 -7.55 -16.67
C TYR A 48 -2.09 -6.12 -16.21
N ALA A 49 -1.25 -5.13 -16.53
CA ALA A 49 -1.45 -3.73 -16.14
C ALA A 49 -2.79 -3.19 -16.67
N MET A 50 -3.13 -3.48 -17.93
CA MET A 50 -4.41 -3.11 -18.54
C MET A 50 -5.59 -3.79 -17.83
N SER A 51 -5.50 -5.09 -17.57
CA SER A 51 -6.58 -5.86 -16.92
C SER A 51 -6.88 -5.38 -15.50
N LYS A 52 -5.84 -4.98 -14.76
CA LYS A 52 -5.93 -4.45 -13.40
C LYS A 52 -6.16 -2.93 -13.34
N LYS A 53 -6.27 -2.27 -14.51
CA LYS A 53 -6.43 -0.81 -14.62
C LYS A 53 -5.35 -0.06 -13.83
N LEU A 54 -4.11 -0.53 -13.91
CA LEU A 54 -2.98 0.20 -13.36
C LEU A 54 -2.85 1.54 -14.08
N ASP A 55 -2.34 2.53 -13.35
CA ASP A 55 -2.10 3.85 -13.89
C ASP A 55 -0.92 3.81 -14.85
N MET A 56 -1.20 3.85 -16.15
CA MET A 56 -0.18 3.69 -17.19
C MET A 56 0.77 4.89 -17.25
N ASP A 57 0.41 6.04 -16.70
CA ASP A 57 1.32 7.20 -16.57
C ASP A 57 2.49 6.89 -15.62
N ASN A 58 2.32 5.88 -14.77
CA ASN A 58 3.34 5.40 -13.84
C ASN A 58 4.19 4.24 -14.38
N ILE A 59 3.95 3.82 -15.63
CA ILE A 59 4.68 2.73 -16.30
C ILE A 59 5.09 3.21 -17.70
N PHE A 60 6.32 3.71 -17.82
CA PHE A 60 6.86 4.19 -19.08
C PHE A 60 7.38 3.03 -19.93
N TRP A 61 6.73 2.86 -21.08
CA TRP A 61 7.16 1.96 -22.14
C TRP A 61 7.94 2.78 -23.19
N GLU A 62 9.23 2.52 -23.30
CA GLU A 62 10.06 2.96 -24.42
C GLU A 62 10.25 1.79 -25.39
N ARG A 63 10.96 2.01 -26.50
CA ARG A 63 11.12 1.01 -27.57
C ARG A 63 11.60 -0.35 -27.04
N ASP A 64 12.68 -0.33 -26.26
CA ASP A 64 13.34 -1.53 -25.73
C ASP A 64 13.54 -1.46 -24.21
N THR A 65 12.89 -0.51 -23.54
CA THR A 65 12.99 -0.37 -22.08
C THR A 65 11.64 -0.10 -21.43
N LEU A 66 11.55 -0.46 -20.16
CA LEU A 66 10.38 -0.28 -19.33
C LEU A 66 10.80 0.31 -18.00
N ARG A 67 10.12 1.35 -17.53
CA ARG A 67 10.43 2.01 -16.26
C ARG A 67 9.18 2.25 -15.44
N PHE A 68 9.25 1.93 -14.16
CA PHE A 68 8.21 2.29 -13.21
C PHE A 68 8.54 3.64 -12.57
N ILE A 69 7.55 4.53 -12.47
CA ILE A 69 7.60 5.73 -11.64
C ILE A 69 6.48 5.67 -10.62
N ASN A 70 6.70 6.19 -9.42
CA ASN A 70 5.77 6.17 -8.28
C ASN A 70 5.23 4.81 -7.85
N TYR A 71 5.36 3.73 -8.62
CA TYR A 71 4.99 2.38 -8.20
C TYR A 71 6.17 1.67 -7.55
N VAL A 72 5.96 1.17 -6.34
CA VAL A 72 6.86 0.23 -5.66
C VAL A 72 6.09 -1.01 -5.27
N GLY A 73 6.78 -2.10 -5.00
CA GLY A 73 6.17 -3.33 -4.52
C GLY A 73 6.68 -4.56 -5.26
N TYR A 74 5.78 -5.47 -5.59
CA TYR A 74 6.13 -6.76 -6.18
C TYR A 74 5.16 -7.13 -7.29
N ILE A 75 5.66 -7.58 -8.44
CA ILE A 75 4.88 -8.13 -9.53
C ILE A 75 5.40 -9.53 -9.81
N ARG A 76 4.52 -10.52 -9.84
CA ARG A 76 4.81 -11.85 -10.35
C ARG A 76 4.17 -11.99 -11.71
N LEU A 77 4.93 -12.52 -12.67
CA LEU A 77 4.48 -13.00 -13.96
C LEU A 77 4.66 -14.52 -14.03
N SER A 78 4.38 -15.14 -15.17
CA SER A 78 4.47 -16.59 -15.35
C SER A 78 5.90 -17.14 -15.12
N THR A 79 6.93 -16.41 -15.53
CA THR A 79 8.34 -16.88 -15.55
C THR A 79 9.31 -16.01 -14.75
N VAL A 80 8.92 -14.77 -14.45
CA VAL A 80 9.72 -13.77 -13.74
C VAL A 80 8.92 -13.10 -12.64
N SER A 81 9.61 -12.66 -11.61
CA SER A 81 9.08 -11.72 -10.62
C SER A 81 9.93 -10.46 -10.60
N ILE A 82 9.28 -9.32 -10.44
CA ILE A 82 9.86 -7.99 -10.46
C ILE A 82 9.53 -7.34 -9.11
N GLU A 83 10.55 -7.08 -8.30
CA GLU A 83 10.43 -6.27 -7.09
C GLU A 83 10.89 -4.84 -7.39
N ILE A 84 10.06 -3.88 -7.03
CA ILE A 84 10.25 -2.47 -7.34
C ILE A 84 10.43 -1.74 -6.00
N LEU A 85 11.61 -1.19 -5.75
CA LEU A 85 11.96 -0.54 -4.48
C LEU A 85 11.94 0.98 -4.59
N PRO A 86 11.69 1.70 -3.49
CA PRO A 86 11.63 3.15 -3.49
C PRO A 86 13.00 3.78 -3.70
N LYS A 87 13.01 4.96 -4.33
CA LYS A 87 14.20 5.77 -4.64
C LYS A 87 14.78 6.56 -3.45
N ILE A 88 14.99 5.92 -2.32
CA ILE A 88 15.40 6.60 -1.07
C ILE A 88 16.86 7.04 -1.11
N SER A 89 17.76 6.20 -1.63
CA SER A 89 19.19 6.51 -1.71
C SER A 89 19.85 5.62 -2.75
N LEU A 90 20.78 6.20 -3.52
CA LEU A 90 21.55 5.47 -4.51
C LEU A 90 22.44 4.42 -3.84
N ASN A 91 22.97 4.72 -2.65
CA ASN A 91 23.92 3.90 -1.93
C ASN A 91 23.29 2.89 -0.96
N TYR A 92 21.97 2.84 -0.85
CA TYR A 92 21.32 1.88 0.06
C TYR A 92 21.33 0.47 -0.50
N SER A 93 21.61 -0.48 0.39
CA SER A 93 21.40 -1.89 0.10
C SER A 93 19.90 -2.17 -0.05
N VAL A 94 19.58 -3.20 -0.83
CA VAL A 94 18.22 -3.67 -1.07
C VAL A 94 17.47 -3.92 0.26
N GLU A 95 18.15 -4.45 1.29
CA GLU A 95 17.55 -4.67 2.60
C GLU A 95 17.14 -3.38 3.31
N LEU A 96 17.95 -2.32 3.18
CA LEU A 96 17.63 -1.02 3.77
C LEU A 96 16.44 -0.36 3.07
N GLU A 97 16.36 -0.46 1.75
CA GLU A 97 15.22 0.05 0.98
C GLU A 97 13.93 -0.70 1.29
N ARG A 98 13.97 -2.04 1.38
CA ARG A 98 12.82 -2.83 1.85
C ARG A 98 12.40 -2.43 3.26
N LYS A 99 13.37 -2.27 4.16
CA LYS A 99 13.09 -1.86 5.54
C LYS A 99 12.40 -0.49 5.57
N ALA A 100 12.92 0.48 4.84
CA ALA A 100 12.33 1.81 4.79
C ALA A 100 10.92 1.80 4.15
N LEU A 101 10.71 1.03 3.08
CA LEU A 101 9.37 0.81 2.51
C LEU A 101 8.40 0.23 3.53
N LEU A 102 8.78 -0.86 4.19
CA LEU A 102 7.96 -1.51 5.21
C LEU A 102 7.68 -0.59 6.39
N ASN A 103 8.64 0.25 6.78
CA ASN A 103 8.44 1.26 7.81
C ASN A 103 7.38 2.29 7.39
N MET A 104 7.49 2.82 6.17
CA MET A 104 6.52 3.79 5.64
C MET A 104 5.12 3.18 5.54
N LEU A 105 4.99 1.98 4.98
CA LEU A 105 3.72 1.26 4.90
C LEU A 105 3.13 0.97 6.28
N SER A 106 4.00 0.65 7.26
CA SER A 106 3.61 0.44 8.64
C SER A 106 3.01 1.70 9.27
N LYS A 107 3.76 2.80 9.18
CA LYS A 107 3.33 4.09 9.70
C LYS A 107 2.04 4.57 9.03
N CYS A 108 1.91 4.40 7.71
CA CYS A 108 0.70 4.73 6.95
C CYS A 108 -0.52 3.89 7.37
N GLY A 109 -0.33 2.78 8.08
CA GLY A 109 -1.40 1.87 8.49
C GLY A 109 -1.87 0.95 7.36
N VAL A 110 -1.13 0.93 6.24
CA VAL A 110 -1.36 -0.01 5.13
C VAL A 110 -1.01 -1.43 5.57
N LEU A 111 0.05 -1.57 6.36
CA LEU A 111 0.45 -2.82 6.99
C LEU A 111 0.57 -2.59 8.50
N LYS A 112 0.07 -3.50 9.34
CA LYS A 112 0.38 -3.42 10.78
C LYS A 112 1.59 -4.30 11.07
N VAL A 113 2.78 -3.74 10.87
CA VAL A 113 4.04 -4.44 11.12
C VAL A 113 4.47 -4.23 12.56
N ASN A 114 4.69 -5.32 13.30
CA ASN A 114 5.45 -5.23 14.53
C ASN A 114 6.94 -5.41 14.18
N TYR A 115 7.76 -4.39 14.44
CA TYR A 115 9.18 -4.44 14.09
C TYR A 115 9.94 -5.57 14.78
N SER A 116 9.48 -6.05 15.95
CA SER A 116 10.06 -7.23 16.58
C SER A 116 9.88 -8.50 15.74
N GLU A 117 8.78 -8.61 14.98
CA GLU A 117 8.47 -9.75 14.10
C GLU A 117 9.34 -9.76 12.84
N ILE A 118 9.74 -8.60 12.31
CA ILE A 118 10.62 -8.47 11.12
C ILE A 118 12.10 -8.28 11.50
N SER A 119 12.43 -8.04 12.77
CA SER A 119 13.78 -7.68 13.24
C SER A 119 14.90 -8.65 12.86
N SER A 120 14.58 -9.87 12.43
CA SER A 120 15.61 -10.77 11.88
C SER A 120 16.10 -10.26 10.52
N LEU A 121 17.38 -9.88 10.45
CA LEU A 121 18.08 -9.50 9.21
C LEU A 121 17.93 -10.55 8.08
N LYS A 122 17.59 -11.79 8.43
CA LYS A 122 17.32 -12.88 7.48
C LYS A 122 16.04 -12.67 6.67
N LEU A 123 15.01 -12.04 7.23
CA LEU A 123 13.76 -11.77 6.52
C LEU A 123 13.92 -10.66 5.47
N TYR A 124 14.66 -9.59 5.77
CA TYR A 124 14.91 -8.51 4.81
C TYR A 124 15.74 -8.94 3.59
N LYS A 125 16.43 -10.10 3.66
CA LYS A 125 17.10 -10.72 2.50
C LYS A 125 16.15 -11.44 1.55
N GLN A 126 14.93 -11.71 1.98
CA GLN A 126 13.89 -12.29 1.13
C GLN A 126 13.19 -11.21 0.31
N SER A 127 12.51 -11.60 -0.77
CA SER A 127 11.68 -10.67 -1.55
C SER A 127 10.51 -10.12 -0.72
N LEU A 128 9.98 -8.95 -1.09
CA LEU A 128 8.81 -8.37 -0.44
C LEU A 128 7.63 -9.35 -0.32
N ASN A 129 7.36 -10.16 -1.34
CA ASN A 129 6.29 -11.16 -1.30
C ASN A 129 6.48 -12.20 -0.18
N GLU A 130 7.71 -12.67 0.03
CA GLU A 130 8.03 -13.63 1.11
C GLU A 130 7.85 -12.99 2.49
N ILE A 131 8.22 -11.70 2.64
CA ILE A 131 8.03 -10.95 3.88
C ILE A 131 6.54 -10.77 4.18
N LEU A 132 5.75 -10.37 3.18
CA LEU A 132 4.30 -10.18 3.33
C LEU A 132 3.60 -11.50 3.64
N ALA A 133 3.97 -12.59 2.97
CA ALA A 133 3.45 -13.92 3.27
C ALA A 133 3.82 -14.40 4.67
N TYR A 134 5.04 -14.10 5.14
CA TYR A 134 5.45 -14.40 6.51
C TYR A 134 4.57 -13.66 7.52
N LEU A 135 4.39 -12.34 7.34
CA LEU A 135 3.53 -11.52 8.19
C LEU A 135 2.08 -12.03 8.21
N PHE A 136 1.53 -12.36 7.04
CA PHE A 136 0.21 -12.99 6.93
C PHE A 136 0.13 -14.27 7.77
N SER A 137 1.09 -15.17 7.59
CA SER A 137 1.12 -16.47 8.27
C SER A 137 1.23 -16.32 9.79
N LYS A 138 2.06 -15.41 10.30
CA LYS A 138 2.23 -15.17 11.73
C LYS A 138 0.99 -14.56 12.36
N LYS A 139 0.38 -13.58 11.71
CA LYS A 139 -0.85 -12.97 12.19
C LYS A 139 -2.00 -13.96 12.21
N LEU A 140 -2.15 -14.77 11.16
CA LEU A 140 -3.17 -15.81 11.11
C LEU A 140 -2.95 -16.85 12.21
N GLN A 141 -1.73 -17.36 12.34
CA GLN A 141 -1.38 -18.35 13.37
C GLN A 141 -1.64 -17.84 14.78
N LYS A 142 -1.33 -16.56 15.06
CA LYS A 142 -1.59 -15.94 16.36
C LYS A 142 -3.06 -15.97 16.72
N GLU A 143 -3.95 -15.65 15.78
CA GLU A 143 -5.38 -15.63 16.04
C GLU A 143 -5.99 -17.05 16.08
N LEU A 144 -5.56 -17.94 15.19
CA LEU A 144 -5.95 -19.36 15.24
C LEU A 144 -5.51 -20.04 16.54
N GLY A 145 -4.36 -19.67 17.09
CA GLY A 145 -3.86 -20.16 18.38
C GLY A 145 -4.73 -19.77 19.58
N LYS A 146 -5.56 -18.72 19.48
CA LYS A 146 -6.55 -18.36 20.50
C LYS A 146 -7.87 -19.12 20.35
N GLY A 147 -8.10 -19.73 19.18
CA GLY A 147 -9.32 -20.44 18.82
C GLY A 147 -9.81 -20.06 17.43
N VAL A 148 -10.31 -21.05 16.69
CA VAL A 148 -10.95 -20.84 15.39
C VAL A 148 -12.26 -20.08 15.60
N TYR A 149 -12.49 -19.03 14.82
CA TYR A 149 -13.75 -18.29 14.86
C TYR A 149 -14.90 -19.23 14.48
N GLY A 150 -15.92 -19.30 15.34
CA GLY A 150 -17.16 -20.00 15.04
C GLY A 150 -18.36 -19.11 15.33
N GLU A 151 -19.47 -19.40 14.66
CA GLU A 151 -20.71 -18.65 14.80
C GLU A 151 -21.90 -19.59 14.87
N TYR A 152 -22.97 -19.13 15.52
CA TYR A 152 -24.22 -19.88 15.59
C TYR A 152 -24.98 -19.74 14.28
N VAL A 153 -25.25 -20.87 13.63
CA VAL A 153 -26.07 -20.95 12.43
C VAL A 153 -27.41 -21.59 12.73
N TYR A 154 -28.48 -21.10 12.13
CA TYR A 154 -29.79 -21.73 12.22
C TYR A 154 -29.86 -22.91 11.27
N ILE A 155 -30.13 -24.09 11.83
CA ILE A 155 -30.40 -25.30 11.06
C ILE A 155 -31.89 -25.61 11.20
N GLU A 156 -32.55 -25.87 10.06
CA GLU A 156 -33.94 -26.32 9.98
C GLU A 156 -33.97 -27.70 9.30
N GLU A 157 -34.19 -28.75 10.08
CA GLU A 157 -34.16 -30.13 9.55
C GLU A 157 -35.01 -31.13 10.36
N ASN A 158 -35.14 -32.34 9.81
CA ASN A 158 -35.85 -33.46 10.42
C ASN A 158 -34.93 -34.32 11.29
N ILE A 159 -35.10 -34.24 12.61
CA ILE A 159 -34.31 -34.97 13.60
C ILE A 159 -35.16 -35.96 14.40
N ASN A 160 -34.50 -36.96 14.99
CA ASN A 160 -35.16 -38.03 15.75
C ASN A 160 -35.57 -37.60 17.17
N SER A 161 -35.24 -36.37 17.58
CA SER A 161 -35.53 -35.82 18.91
C SER A 161 -35.91 -34.35 18.80
N LEU A 162 -36.55 -33.79 19.82
CA LEU A 162 -36.90 -32.37 19.83
C LEU A 162 -35.68 -31.55 20.29
N LYS A 163 -35.13 -30.72 19.39
CA LYS A 163 -34.00 -29.80 19.66
C LYS A 163 -34.40 -28.39 19.24
N GLY A 164 -34.28 -27.42 20.15
CA GLY A 164 -34.70 -26.04 19.88
C GLY A 164 -36.21 -25.90 19.66
N SER A 165 -36.62 -25.18 18.62
CA SER A 165 -38.02 -24.85 18.33
C SER A 165 -38.63 -25.76 17.25
N LEU A 166 -39.84 -26.27 17.47
CA LEU A 166 -40.55 -27.08 16.47
C LEU A 166 -41.20 -26.18 15.41
N ARG A 167 -40.98 -26.46 14.12
CA ARG A 167 -41.62 -25.72 13.03
C ARG A 167 -42.95 -26.40 12.68
N VAL A 168 -44.03 -25.92 13.29
CA VAL A 168 -45.36 -26.53 13.23
C VAL A 168 -45.84 -26.78 11.80
N GLN A 169 -45.65 -25.82 10.88
CA GLN A 169 -46.09 -25.96 9.49
C GLN A 169 -45.40 -27.14 8.77
N GLU A 170 -44.09 -27.28 8.93
CA GLU A 170 -43.34 -28.41 8.35
C GLU A 170 -43.64 -29.71 9.08
N GLN A 171 -43.86 -29.67 10.40
CA GLN A 171 -44.25 -30.85 11.17
C GLN A 171 -45.59 -31.43 10.72
N ILE A 172 -46.57 -30.59 10.36
CA ILE A 172 -47.85 -31.05 9.81
C ILE A 172 -47.62 -31.83 8.51
N LYS A 173 -46.71 -31.37 7.63
CA LYS A 173 -46.35 -32.08 6.39
C LYS A 173 -45.64 -33.41 6.66
N ASN A 174 -44.77 -33.46 7.66
CA ASN A 174 -44.14 -34.72 8.10
C ASN A 174 -45.16 -35.73 8.62
N MET A 175 -46.15 -35.28 9.40
CA MET A 175 -47.20 -36.14 9.93
C MET A 175 -48.07 -36.70 8.79
N ALA A 176 -48.40 -35.87 7.79
CA ALA A 176 -49.12 -36.31 6.60
C ALA A 176 -48.36 -37.35 5.76
N SER A 177 -47.02 -37.36 5.84
CA SER A 177 -46.16 -38.36 5.21
C SER A 177 -45.74 -39.51 6.14
N HIS A 178 -46.37 -39.64 7.31
CA HIS A 178 -46.09 -40.67 8.33
C HIS A 178 -44.63 -40.71 8.84
N SER A 179 -43.90 -39.60 8.77
CA SER A 179 -42.56 -39.50 9.33
C SER A 179 -42.61 -39.34 10.85
N SER A 180 -41.85 -40.15 11.59
CA SER A 180 -41.72 -40.06 13.05
C SER A 180 -40.71 -39.00 13.51
N LYS A 181 -40.10 -38.24 12.59
CA LYS A 181 -39.11 -37.21 12.88
C LYS A 181 -39.77 -35.88 13.24
N ALA A 182 -39.11 -35.09 14.08
CA ALA A 182 -39.49 -33.73 14.41
C ALA A 182 -38.76 -32.74 13.50
N PHE A 183 -39.51 -31.87 12.81
CA PHE A 183 -38.94 -30.77 12.05
C PHE A 183 -38.61 -29.62 13.00
N CYS A 184 -37.33 -29.46 13.32
CA CYS A 184 -36.85 -28.55 14.32
C CYS A 184 -35.98 -27.45 13.71
N ARG A 185 -36.11 -26.23 14.25
CA ARG A 185 -35.18 -25.13 14.07
C ARG A 185 -34.37 -24.95 15.35
N PHE A 186 -33.06 -25.12 15.26
CA PHE A 186 -32.14 -24.91 16.37
C PHE A 186 -30.87 -24.19 15.90
N GLU A 187 -30.12 -23.66 16.86
CA GLU A 187 -28.82 -23.05 16.63
C GLU A 187 -27.73 -24.10 16.85
N GLU A 188 -26.78 -24.15 15.93
CA GLU A 188 -25.58 -24.98 16.04
C GLU A 188 -24.33 -24.13 15.88
N PHE A 189 -23.34 -24.38 16.74
CA PHE A 189 -22.06 -23.69 16.65
C PHE A 189 -21.25 -24.27 15.49
N SER A 190 -21.04 -23.47 14.45
CA SER A 190 -20.33 -23.89 13.24
C SER A 190 -19.05 -23.09 13.02
N ARG A 191 -17.97 -23.80 12.66
CA ARG A 191 -16.74 -23.22 12.13
C ARG A 191 -16.80 -23.03 10.61
N ASP A 192 -17.81 -23.58 9.95
CA ASP A 192 -18.04 -23.44 8.52
C ASP A 192 -18.68 -22.09 8.17
N ASN A 193 -17.94 -21.02 8.42
CA ASN A 193 -18.39 -19.64 8.17
C ASN A 193 -17.60 -18.96 7.06
N LYS A 194 -18.14 -17.83 6.58
CA LYS A 194 -17.57 -17.07 5.46
C LYS A 194 -16.12 -16.64 5.72
N LEU A 195 -15.78 -16.24 6.94
CA LEU A 195 -14.42 -15.82 7.28
C LEU A 195 -13.44 -16.99 7.13
N ASN A 196 -13.73 -18.12 7.75
CA ASN A 196 -12.82 -19.28 7.73
C ASN A 196 -12.67 -19.85 6.32
N LYS A 197 -13.74 -19.85 5.49
CA LYS A 197 -13.63 -20.21 4.07
C LYS A 197 -12.68 -19.28 3.32
N ILE A 198 -12.77 -17.96 3.53
CA ILE A 198 -11.87 -16.98 2.90
C ILE A 198 -10.42 -17.16 3.39
N LEU A 199 -10.21 -17.35 4.70
CA LEU A 199 -8.88 -17.55 5.26
C LEU A 199 -8.24 -18.85 4.75
N SER A 200 -9.02 -19.93 4.64
CA SER A 200 -8.59 -21.20 4.06
C SER A 200 -8.19 -21.03 2.59
N PHE A 201 -9.01 -20.31 1.81
CA PHE A 201 -8.68 -19.92 0.44
C PHE A 201 -7.37 -19.12 0.38
N PHE A 202 -7.19 -18.12 1.25
CA PHE A 202 -5.96 -17.34 1.27
C PHE A 202 -4.72 -18.18 1.58
N VAL A 203 -4.80 -19.06 2.58
CA VAL A 203 -3.70 -19.97 2.95
C VAL A 203 -3.30 -20.81 1.74
N LYS A 204 -4.26 -21.45 1.07
CA LYS A 204 -4.04 -22.28 -0.13
C LYS A 204 -3.38 -21.48 -1.26
N GLU A 205 -3.85 -20.27 -1.55
CA GLU A 205 -3.29 -19.42 -2.63
C GLU A 205 -1.89 -18.89 -2.31
N VAL A 206 -1.64 -18.47 -1.06
CA VAL A 206 -0.32 -17.99 -0.63
C VAL A 206 0.71 -19.12 -0.70
N MET A 207 0.35 -20.34 -0.28
CA MET A 207 1.24 -21.51 -0.34
C MET A 207 1.76 -21.84 -1.74
N LYS A 208 1.01 -21.50 -2.80
CA LYS A 208 1.43 -21.72 -4.21
C LYS A 208 2.59 -20.82 -4.63
N ASN A 209 2.81 -19.70 -3.94
CA ASN A 209 3.68 -18.62 -4.40
C ASN A 209 4.83 -18.27 -3.45
N VAL A 210 5.00 -19.03 -2.37
CA VAL A 210 5.98 -18.82 -1.31
C VAL A 210 6.96 -19.98 -1.25
N LYS A 211 8.23 -19.68 -1.00
CA LYS A 211 9.32 -20.67 -0.93
C LYS A 211 9.90 -20.81 0.47
N ASN A 212 9.75 -19.80 1.33
CA ASN A 212 10.31 -19.85 2.68
C ASN A 212 9.72 -21.02 3.48
N ARG A 213 10.59 -21.89 4.00
CA ARG A 213 10.21 -23.12 4.71
C ARG A 213 9.47 -22.84 6.03
N GLU A 214 9.84 -21.79 6.75
CA GLU A 214 9.17 -21.41 8.00
C GLU A 214 7.75 -20.94 7.70
N THR A 215 7.59 -20.06 6.70
CA THR A 215 6.27 -19.58 6.25
C THR A 215 5.38 -20.74 5.81
N LEU A 216 5.89 -21.65 4.97
CA LEU A 216 5.14 -22.83 4.52
C LEU A 216 4.74 -23.75 5.68
N LYS A 217 5.60 -23.92 6.70
CA LYS A 217 5.27 -24.70 7.89
C LYS A 217 4.09 -24.09 8.65
N ILE A 218 4.10 -22.77 8.85
CA ILE A 218 3.02 -22.05 9.55
C ILE A 218 1.71 -22.15 8.76
N LEU A 219 1.77 -21.98 7.45
CA LEU A 219 0.60 -22.05 6.57
C LEU A 219 -0.02 -23.45 6.56
N ARG A 220 0.77 -24.52 6.51
CA ARG A 220 0.25 -25.90 6.60
C ARG A 220 -0.47 -26.20 7.92
N ILE A 221 0.07 -25.69 9.03
CA ILE A 221 -0.59 -25.80 10.34
C ILE A 221 -1.92 -25.02 10.32
N SER A 222 -1.92 -23.83 9.74
CA SER A 222 -3.12 -23.00 9.61
C SER A 222 -4.19 -23.65 8.73
N GLU A 223 -3.78 -24.27 7.62
CA GLU A 223 -4.65 -25.05 6.72
C GLU A 223 -5.30 -26.22 7.46
N MET A 224 -4.51 -26.98 8.22
CA MET A 224 -5.03 -28.10 9.03
C MET A 224 -6.04 -27.64 10.08
N ILE A 225 -5.79 -26.51 10.76
CA ILE A 225 -6.71 -25.95 11.76
C ILE A 225 -8.02 -25.46 11.11
N LEU A 226 -7.95 -24.96 9.87
CA LEU A 226 -9.10 -24.49 9.11
C LEU A 226 -9.83 -25.61 8.35
N GLY A 227 -9.36 -26.86 8.41
CA GLY A 227 -9.79 -27.97 7.54
C GLY A 227 -11.27 -28.38 7.66
N ASP A 228 -12.00 -27.90 8.66
CA ASP A 228 -13.42 -28.16 8.89
C ASP A 228 -14.35 -27.27 8.02
N VAL A 229 -13.83 -26.55 7.02
CA VAL A 229 -14.65 -25.69 6.14
C VAL A 229 -14.91 -26.32 4.78
N ASP A 230 -16.13 -26.17 4.28
CA ASP A 230 -16.55 -26.65 2.97
C ASP A 230 -15.75 -25.96 1.84
N GLU A 231 -15.26 -26.75 0.89
CA GLU A 231 -14.30 -26.37 -0.16
C GLU A 231 -14.92 -25.60 -1.34
N ARG A 232 -16.12 -25.05 -1.18
CA ARG A 232 -16.75 -24.25 -2.24
C ARG A 232 -15.84 -23.11 -2.69
N SER A 233 -15.88 -22.81 -3.99
CA SER A 233 -15.10 -21.71 -4.55
C SER A 233 -15.52 -20.37 -3.94
N ILE A 234 -14.54 -19.62 -3.44
CA ILE A 234 -14.74 -18.27 -2.94
C ILE A 234 -14.62 -17.29 -4.10
N THR A 235 -15.65 -16.48 -4.28
CA THR A 235 -15.67 -15.43 -5.29
C THR A 235 -14.94 -14.18 -4.81
N LEU A 236 -14.36 -13.43 -5.73
CA LEU A 236 -13.71 -12.16 -5.41
C LEU A 236 -14.69 -11.14 -4.78
N ASN A 237 -15.96 -11.20 -5.18
CA ASN A 237 -17.02 -10.37 -4.62
C ASN A 237 -17.30 -10.70 -3.14
N GLU A 238 -17.20 -11.98 -2.76
CA GLU A 238 -17.36 -12.39 -1.36
C GLU A 238 -16.24 -11.85 -0.47
N VAL A 239 -15.01 -11.83 -0.98
CA VAL A 239 -13.84 -11.25 -0.30
C VAL A 239 -13.97 -9.74 -0.20
N ASN A 240 -14.35 -9.07 -1.29
CA ASN A 240 -14.43 -7.61 -1.33
C ASN A 240 -15.55 -7.03 -0.46
N ASN A 241 -16.67 -7.75 -0.32
CA ASN A 241 -17.81 -7.33 0.49
C ASN A 241 -17.83 -7.99 1.88
N PHE A 242 -16.70 -8.53 2.35
CA PHE A 242 -16.63 -9.06 3.71
C PHE A 242 -16.54 -7.93 4.74
N SER A 243 -17.41 -7.97 5.75
CA SER A 243 -17.43 -6.99 6.84
C SER A 243 -17.15 -7.65 8.18
N PHE A 244 -16.28 -7.06 8.97
CA PHE A 244 -15.97 -7.54 10.32
C PHE A 244 -17.05 -7.13 11.33
N ASN A 245 -17.37 -8.03 12.24
CA ASN A 245 -18.11 -7.78 13.46
C ASN A 245 -17.14 -7.78 14.66
N ARG A 246 -17.64 -7.47 15.87
CA ARG A 246 -16.81 -7.41 17.08
C ARG A 246 -16.07 -8.72 17.39
N LEU A 247 -16.67 -9.86 17.08
CA LEU A 247 -16.15 -11.19 17.43
C LEU A 247 -15.05 -11.66 16.47
N ASN A 248 -15.13 -11.28 15.20
CA ASN A 248 -14.17 -11.69 14.18
C ASN A 248 -13.14 -10.61 13.81
N LYS A 249 -13.30 -9.38 14.34
CA LYS A 249 -12.36 -8.26 14.20
C LYS A 249 -10.88 -8.63 14.46
N PRO A 250 -10.53 -9.52 15.41
CA PRO A 250 -9.14 -9.91 15.61
C PRO A 250 -8.45 -10.48 14.36
N PHE A 251 -9.19 -11.11 13.45
CA PHE A 251 -8.67 -11.67 12.19
C PHE A 251 -8.46 -10.62 11.08
N GLU A 252 -8.85 -9.37 11.28
CA GLU A 252 -8.85 -8.34 10.24
C GLU A 252 -7.46 -8.08 9.64
N ASP A 253 -6.41 -8.07 10.47
CA ASP A 253 -5.06 -7.84 9.95
C ASP A 253 -4.59 -9.00 9.05
N ALA A 254 -4.85 -10.25 9.47
CA ALA A 254 -4.50 -11.43 8.69
C ALA A 254 -5.32 -11.46 7.38
N PHE A 255 -6.61 -11.16 7.47
CA PHE A 255 -7.47 -11.06 6.30
C PHE A 255 -6.99 -9.98 5.32
N THR A 256 -6.63 -8.80 5.82
CA THR A 256 -6.17 -7.69 4.97
C THR A 256 -4.89 -8.06 4.22
N LEU A 257 -3.93 -8.68 4.90
CA LEU A 257 -2.70 -9.18 4.25
C LEU A 257 -2.98 -10.30 3.25
N GLY A 258 -3.80 -11.28 3.62
CA GLY A 258 -4.17 -12.39 2.73
C GLY A 258 -4.89 -11.88 1.47
N LYS A 259 -5.82 -10.94 1.63
CA LYS A 259 -6.51 -10.26 0.54
C LYS A 259 -5.53 -9.55 -0.39
N MET A 260 -4.62 -8.74 0.17
CA MET A 260 -3.62 -8.01 -0.60
C MET A 260 -2.73 -8.93 -1.43
N ILE A 261 -2.24 -10.03 -0.84
CA ILE A 261 -1.36 -10.99 -1.52
C ILE A 261 -2.12 -11.75 -2.61
N VAL A 262 -3.30 -12.28 -2.30
CA VAL A 262 -4.03 -13.22 -3.17
C VAL A 262 -4.76 -12.51 -4.29
N LEU A 263 -5.36 -11.35 -4.03
CA LEU A 263 -6.06 -10.59 -5.07
C LEU A 263 -5.13 -9.75 -5.93
N GLY A 264 -3.89 -9.55 -5.46
CA GLY A 264 -2.97 -8.56 -6.03
C GLY A 264 -3.55 -7.14 -5.95
N GLU A 265 -4.41 -6.89 -4.96
CA GLU A 265 -5.06 -5.60 -4.77
C GLU A 265 -4.19 -4.73 -3.88
N SER A 266 -3.61 -3.70 -4.49
CA SER A 266 -3.41 -2.43 -3.83
C SER A 266 -4.54 -1.49 -4.24
N ALA A 267 -5.54 -1.40 -3.38
CA ALA A 267 -6.66 -0.47 -3.46
C ALA A 267 -7.62 -0.52 -4.67
N LEU A 268 -7.37 -1.21 -5.80
CA LEU A 268 -8.30 -1.20 -6.95
C LEU A 268 -8.29 -2.51 -7.79
N GLY A 269 -9.44 -3.23 -7.84
CA GLY A 269 -9.98 -3.88 -9.05
C GLY A 269 -9.58 -5.32 -9.46
N ASN A 270 -10.59 -6.21 -9.58
CA ASN A 270 -10.54 -7.62 -10.02
C ASN A 270 -10.34 -7.84 -11.54
N SER A 271 -9.59 -8.85 -11.98
CA SER A 271 -10.12 -10.21 -12.26
C SER A 271 -9.08 -11.32 -12.08
N GLY A 272 -9.56 -12.58 -11.96
CA GLY A 272 -8.78 -13.80 -11.73
C GLY A 272 -8.57 -14.62 -13.02
N GLY A 273 -7.58 -15.53 -12.96
CA GLY A 273 -7.22 -16.49 -14.02
C GLY A 273 -5.77 -16.41 -14.49
N ASN A 274 -5.07 -15.29 -14.24
CA ASN A 274 -3.70 -15.13 -14.69
C ASN A 274 -2.69 -15.67 -13.68
N LYS A 275 -1.61 -16.30 -14.17
CA LYS A 275 -0.41 -16.64 -13.37
C LYS A 275 0.28 -15.39 -12.79
N ALA A 276 -0.11 -14.20 -13.26
CA ALA A 276 0.41 -12.92 -12.84
C ALA A 276 -0.43 -12.27 -11.73
N TYR A 277 0.23 -11.71 -10.73
CA TYR A 277 -0.36 -10.89 -9.67
C TYR A 277 0.63 -9.81 -9.21
N SER A 278 0.17 -8.78 -8.52
CA SER A 278 1.03 -7.71 -8.03
C SER A 278 0.58 -7.15 -6.69
N ILE A 279 1.52 -6.74 -5.85
CA ILE A 279 1.28 -5.95 -4.66
C ILE A 279 2.02 -4.65 -4.88
N LEU A 280 1.34 -3.60 -5.35
CA LEU A 280 1.96 -2.33 -5.70
C LEU A 280 1.56 -1.23 -4.70
N PHE A 281 2.33 -0.18 -4.58
CA PHE A 281 2.00 0.96 -3.74
C PHE A 281 2.39 2.23 -4.50
N LYS A 282 1.49 3.21 -4.50
CA LYS A 282 1.74 4.53 -5.08
C LYS A 282 2.53 5.37 -4.08
N MET A 283 3.82 5.53 -4.32
CA MET A 283 4.74 6.19 -3.42
C MET A 283 4.46 7.67 -3.19
N ASN A 284 3.83 8.37 -4.14
CA ASN A 284 3.36 9.73 -3.90
C ASN A 284 2.32 9.76 -2.75
N GLU A 285 1.35 8.85 -2.77
CA GLU A 285 0.32 8.75 -1.72
C GLU A 285 0.91 8.26 -0.39
N ILE A 286 1.79 7.24 -0.45
CA ILE A 286 2.48 6.73 0.76
C ILE A 286 3.34 7.82 1.39
N PHE A 287 4.08 8.59 0.58
CA PHE A 287 4.94 9.66 1.09
C PHE A 287 4.14 10.79 1.74
N GLU A 288 3.05 11.23 1.11
CA GLU A 288 2.12 12.23 1.66
C GLU A 288 1.59 11.79 3.03
N ILE A 289 1.03 10.58 3.12
CA ILE A 289 0.47 10.03 4.37
C ILE A 289 1.56 9.85 5.43
N TYR A 290 2.74 9.37 5.02
CA TYR A 290 3.87 9.14 5.92
C TYR A 290 4.32 10.45 6.58
N ILE A 291 4.55 11.50 5.80
CA ILE A 291 4.95 12.81 6.33
C ILE A 291 3.84 13.41 7.18
N GLY A 292 2.58 13.36 6.73
CA GLY A 292 1.45 13.89 7.50
C GLY A 292 1.31 13.23 8.88
N LYS A 293 1.52 11.91 8.98
CA LYS A 293 1.49 11.19 10.26
C LYS A 293 2.67 11.54 11.15
N LEU A 294 3.88 11.70 10.61
CA LEU A 294 5.05 12.10 11.40
C LEU A 294 4.92 13.53 11.92
N LEU A 295 4.41 14.45 11.10
CA LEU A 295 4.16 15.82 11.54
C LEU A 295 3.11 15.88 12.64
N ARG A 296 2.05 15.08 12.57
CA ARG A 296 1.04 15.00 13.65
C ARG A 296 1.61 14.49 14.97
N GLU A 297 2.59 13.58 14.93
CA GLU A 297 3.28 13.12 16.13
C GLU A 297 4.25 14.17 16.67
N LEU A 298 4.95 14.85 15.77
CA LEU A 298 5.96 15.85 16.11
C LEU A 298 5.37 17.14 16.68
N LEU A 299 4.23 17.56 16.12
CA LEU A 299 3.53 18.81 16.41
C LEU A 299 2.25 18.49 17.20
N TYR A 300 2.42 18.01 18.44
CA TYR A 300 1.32 17.56 19.28
C TYR A 300 0.49 18.71 19.88
N GLU A 301 1.01 19.94 19.86
CA GLU A 301 0.31 21.15 20.32
C GLU A 301 -0.46 21.84 19.18
N GLU A 302 0.01 21.70 17.95
CA GLU A 302 -0.62 22.22 16.74
C GLU A 302 -1.63 21.26 16.12
N THR A 303 -2.51 21.77 15.26
CA THR A 303 -3.43 20.94 14.49
C THR A 303 -2.87 20.70 13.09
N VAL A 304 -2.61 19.43 12.77
CA VAL A 304 -2.12 19.00 11.45
C VAL A 304 -3.25 18.38 10.64
N HIS A 305 -3.72 19.14 9.64
CA HIS A 305 -4.72 18.69 8.68
C HIS A 305 -4.05 18.03 7.48
N MET A 306 -4.52 16.83 7.12
CA MET A 306 -4.17 16.20 5.85
C MET A 306 -5.31 16.42 4.85
N GLN A 307 -4.98 16.72 3.59
CA GLN A 307 -5.95 16.94 2.50
C GLN A 307 -7.02 18.00 2.82
N HIS A 308 -6.57 19.13 3.37
CA HIS A 308 -7.46 20.20 3.82
C HIS A 308 -8.18 20.88 2.64
N SER A 309 -9.50 20.76 2.57
CA SER A 309 -10.29 21.18 1.37
C SER A 309 -11.25 22.35 1.62
N LYS A 310 -10.86 23.28 2.50
CA LYS A 310 -11.69 24.43 2.93
C LYS A 310 -11.96 25.45 1.83
N TYR A 311 -10.99 25.71 0.96
CA TYR A 311 -11.06 26.79 -0.01
C TYR A 311 -11.21 26.30 -1.46
N LYS A 312 -11.81 27.17 -2.28
CA LYS A 312 -12.02 26.98 -3.72
C LYS A 312 -11.49 28.18 -4.48
N LEU A 313 -11.00 27.97 -5.70
CA LEU A 313 -10.40 29.03 -6.50
C LEU A 313 -11.44 29.92 -7.18
N LEU A 314 -12.49 29.33 -7.75
CA LEU A 314 -13.43 30.05 -8.60
C LEU A 314 -14.86 29.81 -8.16
N ILE A 315 -15.75 30.74 -8.51
CA ILE A 315 -17.20 30.60 -8.40
C ILE A 315 -17.77 30.54 -9.81
N LYS A 316 -18.59 29.53 -10.09
CA LYS A 316 -19.30 29.42 -11.35
C LYS A 316 -20.48 30.41 -11.37
N GLU A 317 -20.41 31.43 -12.22
CA GLU A 317 -21.35 32.57 -12.25
C GLU A 317 -22.81 32.13 -12.36
N GLU A 318 -23.12 31.19 -13.25
CA GLU A 318 -24.51 30.80 -13.53
C GLU A 318 -25.19 30.07 -12.36
N THR A 319 -24.38 29.50 -11.46
CA THR A 319 -24.89 28.68 -10.35
C THR A 319 -24.51 29.21 -8.97
N ASN A 320 -23.67 30.25 -8.93
CA ASN A 320 -22.98 30.74 -7.74
C ASN A 320 -22.29 29.62 -6.92
N ARG A 321 -21.90 28.53 -7.58
CA ARG A 321 -21.25 27.38 -6.92
C ARG A 321 -19.75 27.53 -7.01
N GLY A 322 -19.08 27.47 -5.86
CA GLY A 322 -17.63 27.38 -5.85
C GLY A 322 -17.15 26.07 -6.48
N VAL A 323 -16.19 26.19 -7.38
CA VAL A 323 -15.54 25.13 -8.17
C VAL A 323 -14.01 25.20 -8.01
N PHE A 324 -13.30 24.15 -8.43
CA PHE A 324 -11.85 24.01 -8.24
C PHE A 324 -11.42 24.11 -6.77
N LYS A 325 -11.67 23.03 -6.01
CA LYS A 325 -11.19 22.92 -4.63
C LYS A 325 -9.67 22.92 -4.61
N LEU A 326 -9.07 23.73 -3.73
CA LEU A 326 -7.66 23.58 -3.39
C LEU A 326 -7.55 22.55 -2.28
N ILE A 327 -6.69 21.57 -2.52
CA ILE A 327 -6.44 20.47 -1.58
C ILE A 327 -4.92 20.39 -1.41
N PRO A 328 -4.31 21.27 -0.59
CA PRO A 328 -2.95 21.04 -0.12
C PRO A 328 -2.86 19.69 0.61
N ASP A 329 -1.73 19.02 0.43
CA ASP A 329 -1.41 17.76 1.09
C ASP A 329 -1.51 17.90 2.61
N ILE A 330 -0.85 18.92 3.18
CA ILE A 330 -0.76 19.13 4.62
C ILE A 330 -0.89 20.62 4.94
N VAL A 331 -1.72 20.94 5.95
CA VAL A 331 -1.86 22.29 6.51
C VAL A 331 -1.64 22.23 8.01
N ILE A 332 -0.75 23.08 8.52
CA ILE A 332 -0.45 23.19 9.95
C ILE A 332 -1.11 24.45 10.48
N GLU A 333 -2.00 24.26 11.44
CA GLU A 333 -2.70 25.31 12.16
C GLU A 333 -2.12 25.51 13.56
N LYS A 334 -1.83 26.76 13.89
CA LYS A 334 -1.46 27.18 15.24
C LYS A 334 -2.52 28.14 15.75
N ASN A 335 -3.07 27.87 16.93
CA ASN A 335 -4.16 28.66 17.53
C ASN A 335 -5.38 28.84 16.58
N GLY A 336 -5.71 27.82 15.78
CA GLY A 336 -6.82 27.83 14.82
C GLY A 336 -6.57 28.65 13.55
N ILE A 337 -5.33 29.06 13.29
CA ILE A 337 -4.94 29.85 12.13
C ILE A 337 -4.00 29.02 11.24
N GLU A 338 -4.30 28.93 9.94
CA GLU A 338 -3.45 28.23 8.97
C GLU A 338 -2.12 28.99 8.79
N ARG A 339 -0.99 28.43 9.26
CA ARG A 339 0.33 29.10 9.22
C ARG A 339 1.22 28.57 8.12
N VAL A 340 1.33 27.25 8.02
CA VAL A 340 2.25 26.57 7.10
C VAL A 340 1.47 25.58 6.26
N ILE A 341 1.74 25.56 4.97
CA ILE A 341 1.24 24.56 4.04
C ILE A 341 2.43 23.76 3.53
N ILE A 342 2.30 22.44 3.50
CA ILE A 342 3.33 21.55 2.96
C ILE A 342 2.70 20.75 1.84
N ASP A 343 3.36 20.76 0.68
CA ASP A 343 3.00 19.96 -0.49
C ASP A 343 4.17 19.01 -0.78
N THR A 344 3.87 17.72 -0.78
CA THR A 344 4.86 16.65 -0.83
C THR A 344 5.02 16.15 -2.26
N LYS A 345 6.27 15.97 -2.71
CA LYS A 345 6.56 15.49 -4.07
C LYS A 345 7.51 14.31 -4.03
N TRP A 346 7.04 13.13 -4.46
CA TRP A 346 7.87 11.93 -4.61
C TRP A 346 8.69 11.96 -5.92
N LYS A 347 9.63 12.91 -6.02
CA LYS A 347 10.51 13.10 -7.18
C LYS A 347 11.95 13.33 -6.70
N SER A 348 12.92 12.95 -7.51
CA SER A 348 14.31 13.30 -7.25
C SER A 348 14.57 14.74 -7.69
N VAL A 349 15.13 15.55 -6.80
CA VAL A 349 15.65 16.88 -7.07
C VAL A 349 17.17 16.84 -7.06
N GLU A 350 17.82 17.62 -7.92
CA GLU A 350 19.29 17.60 -8.08
C GLU A 350 19.83 19.02 -8.24
N SER A 351 20.92 19.33 -7.53
CA SER A 351 21.52 20.68 -7.53
C SER A 351 22.04 21.13 -8.89
N LYS A 352 22.36 20.19 -9.80
CA LYS A 352 22.80 20.51 -11.16
C LYS A 352 21.72 21.12 -12.06
N PHE A 353 20.44 20.93 -11.71
CA PHE A 353 19.32 21.44 -12.50
C PHE A 353 18.86 22.79 -11.99
N ASN A 354 18.35 23.63 -12.89
CA ASN A 354 17.77 24.92 -12.52
C ASN A 354 16.63 24.73 -11.51
N ARG A 355 16.65 25.50 -10.42
CA ARG A 355 15.71 25.39 -9.28
C ARG A 355 15.64 23.97 -8.71
N HIS A 356 16.75 23.24 -8.72
CA HIS A 356 16.84 21.85 -8.31
C HIS A 356 15.91 20.88 -9.07
N GLY A 357 15.35 21.27 -10.22
CA GLY A 357 14.38 20.48 -10.98
C GLY A 357 12.91 20.70 -10.58
N VAL A 358 12.61 21.71 -9.74
CA VAL A 358 11.23 22.09 -9.41
C VAL A 358 10.47 22.48 -10.67
N LYS A 359 9.31 21.84 -10.88
CA LYS A 359 8.49 22.06 -12.07
C LYS A 359 7.70 23.37 -11.99
N ARG A 360 7.43 23.96 -13.15
CA ARG A 360 6.67 25.23 -13.25
C ARG A 360 5.24 25.06 -12.74
N GLU A 361 4.62 23.92 -12.98
CA GLU A 361 3.27 23.60 -12.54
C GLU A 361 3.18 23.55 -11.01
N ASP A 362 4.23 23.00 -10.36
CA ASP A 362 4.34 22.95 -8.90
C ASP A 362 4.40 24.40 -8.35
N LEU A 363 5.17 25.30 -8.97
CA LEU A 363 5.23 26.71 -8.55
C LEU A 363 3.88 27.44 -8.66
N TYR A 364 3.12 27.23 -9.75
CA TYR A 364 1.79 27.82 -9.90
C TYR A 364 0.80 27.30 -8.85
N GLN A 365 0.90 26.01 -8.50
CA GLN A 365 0.11 25.43 -7.42
C GLN A 365 0.44 26.11 -6.07
N MET A 366 1.73 26.35 -5.78
CA MET A 366 2.14 27.00 -4.53
C MET A 366 1.69 28.46 -4.48
N TYR A 367 1.73 29.18 -5.61
CA TYR A 367 1.19 30.54 -5.70
C TYR A 367 -0.31 30.57 -5.38
N ALA A 368 -1.09 29.62 -5.92
CA ALA A 368 -2.51 29.49 -5.61
C ALA A 368 -2.77 29.21 -4.12
N TYR A 369 -1.91 28.42 -3.45
CA TYR A 369 -2.00 28.21 -2.02
C TYR A 369 -1.69 29.49 -1.23
N LEU A 370 -0.56 30.15 -1.49
CA LEU A 370 -0.16 31.38 -0.78
C LEU A 370 -1.20 32.49 -0.92
N THR A 371 -1.80 32.66 -2.10
CA THR A 371 -2.80 33.70 -2.34
C THR A 371 -4.15 33.35 -1.71
N ARG A 372 -4.59 32.08 -1.78
CA ARG A 372 -5.90 31.69 -1.26
C ARG A 372 -5.95 31.53 0.25
N TYR A 373 -4.90 30.96 0.84
CA TYR A 373 -4.75 30.81 2.28
C TYR A 373 -4.16 32.10 2.85
N LYS A 374 -5.03 33.05 3.22
CA LYS A 374 -4.62 34.40 3.59
C LYS A 374 -3.60 34.44 4.72
N ASN A 375 -3.78 33.60 5.74
CA ASN A 375 -2.96 33.57 6.94
C ASN A 375 -1.67 32.76 6.79
N ALA A 376 -1.55 31.94 5.74
CA ALA A 376 -0.38 31.12 5.53
C ALA A 376 0.78 32.01 5.08
N SER A 377 1.83 32.08 5.89
CA SER A 377 3.05 32.84 5.59
C SER A 377 4.03 32.02 4.76
N THR A 378 3.99 30.69 4.88
CA THR A 378 4.95 29.81 4.22
C THR A 378 4.25 28.62 3.56
N VAL A 379 4.58 28.38 2.29
CA VAL A 379 4.32 27.13 1.59
C VAL A 379 5.66 26.40 1.39
N ILE A 380 5.69 25.11 1.72
CA ILE A 380 6.86 24.24 1.61
C ILE A 380 6.59 23.20 0.52
N LEU A 381 7.45 23.13 -0.49
CA LEU A 381 7.59 21.96 -1.34
C LEU A 381 8.59 21.00 -0.70
N LEU A 382 8.11 19.81 -0.32
CA LEU A 382 8.92 18.82 0.39
C LEU A 382 9.22 17.61 -0.51
N TYR A 383 10.50 17.35 -0.73
CA TYR A 383 11.00 16.23 -1.53
C TYR A 383 11.72 15.19 -0.66
N PRO A 384 11.84 13.93 -1.10
CA PRO A 384 12.77 13.00 -0.48
C PRO A 384 14.23 13.45 -0.74
N TYR A 385 15.03 13.44 0.31
CA TYR A 385 16.48 13.64 0.18
C TYR A 385 17.13 12.54 -0.66
N ASN A 386 18.12 12.92 -1.46
CA ASN A 386 18.96 12.00 -2.22
C ASN A 386 20.38 12.58 -2.34
N GLU A 387 21.37 11.76 -2.71
CA GLU A 387 22.78 12.15 -2.72
C GLU A 387 23.17 13.15 -3.80
N ARG A 388 22.25 13.51 -4.72
CA ARG A 388 22.48 14.51 -5.77
C ARG A 388 22.13 15.93 -5.32
N ILE A 389 21.80 16.10 -4.04
CA ILE A 389 21.51 17.38 -3.40
C ILE A 389 22.76 17.83 -2.66
N GLU A 390 23.32 18.98 -3.05
CA GLU A 390 24.48 19.61 -2.42
C GLU A 390 24.02 20.63 -1.36
N SER A 391 23.34 20.16 -0.31
CA SER A 391 22.87 21.01 0.79
C SER A 391 22.94 20.31 2.14
N GLU A 392 22.99 21.08 3.22
CA GLU A 392 22.90 20.55 4.58
C GLU A 392 21.46 20.13 4.93
N ASP A 393 21.33 19.16 5.83
CA ASP A 393 20.04 18.66 6.31
C ASP A 393 19.31 19.71 7.17
N GLY A 394 18.15 20.15 6.69
CA GLY A 394 17.30 21.17 7.33
C GLY A 394 17.40 22.56 6.71
N GLU A 395 18.31 22.76 5.75
CA GLU A 395 18.41 23.98 4.95
C GLU A 395 17.48 23.94 3.73
N TYR A 396 17.03 25.11 3.29
CA TYR A 396 16.22 25.19 2.08
C TYR A 396 17.12 25.02 0.84
N LEU A 397 16.64 24.26 -0.13
CA LEU A 397 17.25 24.15 -1.45
C LEU A 397 17.00 25.43 -2.26
N GLU A 398 15.80 25.99 -2.09
CA GLU A 398 15.35 27.20 -2.78
C GLU A 398 14.44 28.03 -1.87
N SER A 399 14.45 29.33 -2.12
CA SER A 399 13.69 30.30 -1.35
C SER A 399 13.21 31.45 -2.22
N TRP A 400 11.89 31.61 -2.31
CA TRP A 400 11.25 32.74 -2.97
C TRP A 400 10.20 33.39 -2.07
N TYR A 401 9.88 34.64 -2.36
CA TYR A 401 8.75 35.37 -1.79
C TYR A 401 7.85 35.86 -2.92
N LEU A 402 6.58 36.16 -2.61
CA LEU A 402 5.67 36.73 -3.60
C LEU A 402 6.04 38.17 -3.91
N GLU A 403 6.04 38.53 -5.20
CA GLU A 403 6.39 39.89 -5.65
C GLU A 403 5.51 40.97 -5.00
N ASP A 404 4.23 40.65 -4.73
CA ASP A 404 3.25 41.52 -4.11
C ASP A 404 3.15 41.39 -2.58
N ASP A 405 3.81 40.39 -1.97
CA ASP A 405 3.80 40.15 -0.52
C ASP A 405 5.07 39.42 -0.04
N GLN A 406 6.04 40.17 0.47
CA GLN A 406 7.32 39.63 0.96
C GLN A 406 7.18 38.76 2.22
N HIS A 407 6.05 38.82 2.93
CA HIS A 407 5.77 37.96 4.07
C HIS A 407 5.30 36.57 3.65
N LYS A 408 4.93 36.38 2.38
CA LYS A 408 4.53 35.10 1.81
C LYS A 408 5.66 34.45 1.06
N ARG A 409 6.10 33.29 1.57
CA ARG A 409 7.30 32.60 1.13
C ARG A 409 7.00 31.22 0.58
N LEU A 410 7.64 30.88 -0.53
CA LEU A 410 7.75 29.52 -1.02
C LEU A 410 9.15 29.01 -0.73
N ARG A 411 9.23 27.87 -0.04
CA ARG A 411 10.49 27.21 0.31
C ARG A 411 10.52 25.79 -0.22
N VAL A 412 11.69 25.35 -0.68
CA VAL A 412 11.90 23.98 -1.13
C VAL A 412 12.82 23.30 -0.13
N TYR A 413 12.40 22.14 0.36
CA TYR A 413 13.16 21.34 1.31
C TYR A 413 13.24 19.89 0.84
N ALA A 414 14.28 19.21 1.31
CA ALA A 414 14.41 17.76 1.21
C ALA A 414 14.41 17.13 2.61
N VAL A 415 13.74 15.99 2.76
CA VAL A 415 13.63 15.26 4.04
C VAL A 415 14.35 13.92 3.98
N ASN A 416 15.11 13.61 5.03
CA ASN A 416 15.81 12.33 5.14
C ASN A 416 14.86 11.17 5.47
N LEU A 417 14.89 10.10 4.66
CA LEU A 417 14.02 8.92 4.81
C LEU A 417 14.76 7.65 5.28
N LYS A 418 15.98 7.78 5.80
CA LYS A 418 16.79 6.66 6.29
C LYS A 418 16.06 5.80 7.32
N ASN A 419 15.41 6.45 8.28
CA ASN A 419 14.58 5.85 9.30
C ASN A 419 13.70 6.93 9.94
N GLU A 420 12.68 6.49 10.67
CA GLU A 420 11.68 7.36 11.29
C GLU A 420 12.28 8.44 12.19
N LYS A 421 13.32 8.12 12.98
CA LYS A 421 13.97 9.07 13.89
C LYS A 421 14.68 10.19 13.13
N GLU A 422 15.43 9.85 12.08
CA GLU A 422 16.09 10.85 11.24
C GLU A 422 15.07 11.69 10.45
N THR A 423 13.99 11.07 9.98
CA THR A 423 12.90 11.81 9.32
C THR A 423 12.26 12.82 10.28
N LEU A 424 11.92 12.42 11.50
CA LEU A 424 11.37 13.32 12.51
C LEU A 424 12.30 14.49 12.81
N LYS A 425 13.60 14.22 13.01
CA LYS A 425 14.61 15.25 13.24
C LYS A 425 14.71 16.25 12.08
N SER A 426 14.66 15.76 10.84
CA SER A 426 14.72 16.58 9.63
C SER A 426 13.45 17.44 9.51
N LEU A 427 12.26 16.86 9.73
CA LEU A 427 10.98 17.60 9.74
C LEU A 427 10.93 18.68 10.83
N ASP A 428 11.47 18.39 12.01
CA ASP A 428 11.52 19.31 13.15
C ASP A 428 12.27 20.60 12.80
N LYS A 429 13.48 20.45 12.25
CA LYS A 429 14.30 21.57 11.77
C LYS A 429 13.61 22.37 10.67
N ILE A 430 12.90 21.69 9.77
CA ILE A 430 12.24 22.32 8.62
C ILE A 430 11.06 23.17 9.10
N VAL A 431 10.23 22.64 10.01
CA VAL A 431 8.90 23.21 10.27
C VAL A 431 8.85 24.12 11.50
N ARG A 432 9.55 23.81 12.61
CA ARG A 432 9.38 24.54 13.88
C ARG A 432 9.62 26.04 13.76
N LYS A 433 10.64 26.44 13.01
CA LYS A 433 11.00 27.85 12.82
C LYS A 433 9.85 28.72 12.29
N TYR A 434 8.94 28.16 11.49
CA TYR A 434 7.80 28.90 10.94
C TYR A 434 6.57 28.95 11.87
N LEU A 435 6.60 28.18 12.96
CA LEU A 435 5.56 28.19 13.98
C LEU A 435 5.93 29.10 15.15
N GLU A 436 7.21 29.38 15.33
CA GLU A 436 7.74 30.30 16.35
C GLU A 436 7.75 31.77 15.90
N GLU A 437 7.76 32.02 14.58
CA GLU A 437 7.50 33.31 13.92
C GLU A 437 5.99 33.66 13.92
#